data_AF-A0A9W5V0T5-F1
#
_entry.id   AF-A0A9W5V0T5-F1
#
_cell.length_a   1.000
_cell.length_b   1.000
_cell.length_c   1.000
_cell.angle_alpha   90.00
_cell.angle_beta   90.00
_cell.angle_gamma   90.00
#
_symmetry.space_group_name_H-M   'P 1'
#
loop_
_entity.id
_entity.type
_entity.pdbx_description
1 polymer ?
#
loop_
_entity_poly.entity_id
_entity_poly.type
_entity_poly.pdbx_seq_one_letter_code
_entity_poly.pdbx_strand_id
1 'polypeptide(L)'
;MPTIEEYWIRRAEQLEEKWHKEAKKLEKRLQASYLRAYREVNKEMRLYLTKKDFDYNKLNEVLSKAEREIRKKGLTDYLDHLSEVDSAIKDSMEQEIKQHINLAKVTRLDAISSEMLRVLSDQVIQDEKAIRKQMTTVYTETLLRNKYEFLKLGVETPVYVLNEKIIKDILSYPWSGENFSNRIWNNKKKLLQVLREELTQGVIQGLH
;
A
#
# COMPACT_ATOMS: atom_id res chain seq x y z
N MET A 1 -23.40 41.00 3.27
CA MET A 1 -22.09 40.34 3.47
C MET A 1 -22.37 39.04 4.20
N PRO A 2 -21.74 37.92 3.82
CA PRO A 2 -21.94 36.67 4.53
C PRO A 2 -21.53 36.81 6.00
N THR A 3 -22.20 36.11 6.91
CA THR A 3 -21.81 36.07 8.32
C THR A 3 -20.46 35.36 8.47
N ILE A 4 -19.79 35.56 9.61
CA ILE A 4 -18.54 34.84 9.93
C ILE A 4 -18.77 33.32 9.86
N GLU A 5 -19.94 32.85 10.32
CA GLU A 5 -20.35 31.45 10.24
C GLU A 5 -20.49 30.97 8.79
N GLU A 6 -21.23 31.71 7.94
CA GLU A 6 -21.37 31.39 6.51
C GLU A 6 -20.03 31.36 5.77
N TYR A 7 -19.10 32.25 6.15
CA TYR A 7 -17.74 32.25 5.62
C TYR A 7 -16.99 30.96 5.95
N TRP A 8 -17.00 30.53 7.23
CA TRP A 8 -16.30 29.32 7.66
C TRP A 8 -16.95 28.04 7.15
N ILE A 9 -18.28 27.99 7.00
CA ILE A 9 -18.99 26.87 6.38
C ILE A 9 -18.56 26.72 4.91
N ARG A 10 -18.66 27.78 4.10
CA ARG A 10 -18.20 27.76 2.70
C ARG A 10 -16.72 27.41 2.58
N ARG A 11 -15.90 27.84 3.53
CA ARG A 11 -14.48 27.52 3.57
C ARG A 11 -14.24 26.04 3.85
N ALA A 12 -14.99 25.44 4.77
CA ALA A 12 -14.93 24.01 5.06
C ALA A 12 -15.33 23.18 3.83
N GLU A 13 -16.42 23.56 3.14
CA GLU A 13 -16.86 22.93 1.89
C GLU A 13 -15.79 23.00 0.79
N GLN A 14 -15.16 24.16 0.59
CA GLN A 14 -14.08 24.32 -0.40
C GLN A 14 -12.85 23.47 -0.07
N LEU A 15 -12.52 23.34 1.22
CA LEU A 15 -11.45 22.46 1.65
C LEU A 15 -11.82 21.02 1.34
N GLU A 16 -13.00 20.57 1.76
CA GLU A 16 -13.50 19.22 1.50
C GLU A 16 -13.49 18.87 0.00
N GLU A 17 -13.91 19.79 -0.87
CA GLU A 17 -13.86 19.60 -2.32
C GLU A 17 -12.40 19.48 -2.83
N LYS A 18 -11.48 20.31 -2.34
CA LYS A 18 -10.04 20.19 -2.67
C LYS A 18 -9.51 18.83 -2.23
N TRP A 19 -9.85 18.38 -1.02
CA TRP A 19 -9.47 17.07 -0.49
C TRP A 19 -10.01 15.93 -1.34
N HIS A 20 -11.29 15.97 -1.73
CA HIS A 20 -11.89 14.98 -2.62
C HIS A 20 -11.19 14.92 -3.99
N LYS A 21 -10.84 16.07 -4.57
CA LYS A 21 -10.11 16.11 -5.85
C LYS A 21 -8.72 15.49 -5.73
N GLU A 22 -7.98 15.79 -4.68
CA GLU A 22 -6.66 15.21 -4.43
C GLU A 22 -6.73 13.71 -4.14
N ALA A 23 -7.72 13.26 -3.36
CA ALA A 23 -7.98 11.84 -3.12
C ALA A 23 -8.26 11.07 -4.42
N LYS A 24 -9.10 11.62 -5.32
CA LYS A 24 -9.38 11.01 -6.64
C LYS A 24 -8.14 10.95 -7.54
N LYS A 25 -7.28 11.98 -7.54
CA LYS A 25 -6.01 11.95 -8.29
C LYS A 25 -5.10 10.85 -7.76
N LEU A 26 -5.03 10.73 -6.44
CA LEU A 26 -4.22 9.72 -5.80
C LEU A 26 -4.71 8.31 -6.11
N GLU A 27 -6.02 8.08 -6.02
CA GLU A 27 -6.66 6.82 -6.38
C GLU A 27 -6.31 6.40 -7.81
N LYS A 28 -6.40 7.32 -8.78
CA LYS A 28 -5.98 7.05 -10.17
C LYS A 28 -4.49 6.68 -10.28
N ARG A 29 -3.61 7.36 -9.53
CA ARG A 29 -2.17 7.05 -9.52
C ARG A 29 -1.91 5.66 -8.96
N LEU A 30 -2.56 5.31 -7.84
CA LEU A 30 -2.48 3.99 -7.23
C LEU A 30 -2.99 2.91 -8.18
N GLN A 31 -4.15 3.11 -8.81
CA GLN A 31 -4.69 2.16 -9.79
C GLN A 31 -3.71 1.91 -10.94
N ALA A 32 -3.10 2.96 -11.48
CA ALA A 32 -2.09 2.82 -12.53
C ALA A 32 -0.82 2.11 -12.02
N SER A 33 -0.41 2.35 -10.77
CA SER A 33 0.70 1.67 -10.10
C SER A 33 0.45 0.17 -10.01
N TYR A 34 -0.70 -0.24 -9.46
CA TYR A 34 -1.08 -1.65 -9.35
C TYR A 34 -1.21 -2.35 -10.70
N LEU A 35 -1.76 -1.67 -11.72
CA LEU A 35 -1.87 -2.25 -13.04
C LEU A 35 -0.50 -2.49 -13.70
N ARG A 36 0.48 -1.62 -13.46
CA ARG A 36 1.85 -1.83 -13.93
C ARG A 36 2.50 -3.00 -13.19
N ALA A 37 2.44 -2.99 -11.86
CA ALA A 37 3.01 -4.05 -11.03
C ALA A 37 2.40 -5.44 -11.37
N TYR A 38 1.09 -5.48 -11.58
CA TYR A 38 0.39 -6.66 -12.07
C TYR A 38 0.98 -7.15 -13.40
N ARG A 39 1.09 -6.29 -14.42
CA ARG A 39 1.56 -6.69 -15.76
C ARG A 39 3.00 -7.20 -15.72
N GLU A 40 3.85 -6.56 -14.94
CA GLU A 40 5.26 -6.90 -14.80
C GLU A 40 5.42 -8.25 -14.10
N VAL A 41 4.86 -8.40 -12.90
CA VAL A 41 4.94 -9.64 -12.11
C VAL A 41 4.29 -10.81 -12.85
N ASN A 42 3.12 -10.61 -13.47
CA ASN A 42 2.45 -11.66 -14.23
C ASN A 42 3.29 -12.11 -15.43
N LYS A 43 3.87 -11.17 -16.19
CA LYS A 43 4.72 -11.47 -17.34
C LYS A 43 5.97 -12.25 -16.92
N GLU A 44 6.69 -11.76 -15.90
CA GLU A 44 7.91 -12.42 -15.42
C GLU A 44 7.63 -13.83 -14.90
N MET A 45 6.54 -13.99 -14.16
CA MET A 45 6.18 -15.29 -13.63
C MET A 45 5.77 -16.27 -14.72
N ARG A 46 4.96 -15.84 -15.70
CA ARG A 46 4.62 -16.70 -16.85
C ARG A 46 5.87 -17.19 -17.56
N LEU A 47 6.78 -16.28 -17.90
CA LEU A 47 8.06 -16.62 -18.52
C LEU A 47 8.89 -17.60 -17.67
N TYR A 48 8.89 -17.44 -16.34
CA TYR A 48 9.57 -18.37 -15.44
C TYR A 48 8.92 -19.77 -15.48
N LEU A 49 7.60 -19.84 -15.41
CA LEU A 49 6.84 -21.09 -15.44
C LEU A 49 7.04 -21.84 -16.77
N THR A 50 6.98 -21.15 -17.92
CA THR A 50 7.26 -21.76 -19.23
C THR A 50 8.69 -22.30 -19.30
N LYS A 51 9.69 -21.49 -18.92
CA LYS A 51 11.11 -21.88 -18.99
C LYS A 51 11.43 -23.08 -18.11
N LYS A 52 10.69 -23.27 -17.04
CA LYS A 52 10.86 -24.36 -16.08
C LYS A 52 9.87 -25.51 -16.29
N ASP A 53 9.05 -25.43 -17.35
CA ASP A 53 8.06 -26.44 -17.72
C ASP A 53 7.14 -26.81 -16.55
N PHE A 54 6.60 -25.80 -15.86
CA PHE A 54 5.70 -26.00 -14.73
C PHE A 54 4.31 -26.40 -15.22
N ASP A 55 3.84 -27.58 -14.82
CA ASP A 55 2.45 -27.96 -14.92
C ASP A 55 1.71 -27.76 -13.58
N TYR A 56 0.40 -28.03 -13.57
CA TYR A 56 -0.41 -27.88 -12.37
C TYR A 56 0.06 -28.79 -11.22
N ASN A 57 0.58 -29.96 -11.54
CA ASN A 57 1.09 -30.90 -10.53
C ASN A 57 2.35 -30.33 -9.86
N LYS A 58 3.32 -29.85 -10.65
CA LYS A 58 4.52 -29.19 -10.15
C LYS A 58 4.19 -27.99 -9.28
N LEU A 59 3.20 -27.17 -9.64
CA LEU A 59 2.78 -26.05 -8.79
C LEU A 59 2.26 -26.50 -7.41
N ASN A 60 1.60 -27.65 -7.33
CA ASN A 60 1.07 -28.21 -6.09
C ASN A 60 2.05 -29.09 -5.32
N GLU A 61 3.24 -29.36 -5.88
CA GLU A 61 4.29 -30.09 -5.17
C GLU A 61 4.67 -29.37 -3.89
N VAL A 62 4.84 -30.16 -2.84
CA VAL A 62 5.27 -29.67 -1.53
C VAL A 62 6.76 -29.42 -1.58
N LEU A 63 7.17 -28.25 -1.10
CA LEU A 63 8.57 -27.92 -0.93
C LEU A 63 9.28 -28.91 0.01
N SER A 64 10.50 -29.26 -0.34
CA SER A 64 11.43 -29.97 0.54
C SER A 64 11.71 -29.17 1.81
N LYS A 65 12.29 -29.81 2.83
CA LYS A 65 12.70 -29.11 4.06
C LYS A 65 13.67 -27.96 3.74
N ALA A 66 14.66 -28.20 2.88
CA ALA A 66 15.64 -27.18 2.52
C ALA A 66 15.00 -25.97 1.83
N GLU A 67 14.12 -26.19 0.85
CA GLU A 67 13.40 -25.11 0.15
C GLU A 67 12.48 -24.32 1.10
N ARG A 68 11.81 -25.01 2.04
CA ARG A 68 11.00 -24.34 3.06
C ARG A 68 11.83 -23.42 3.95
N GLU A 69 13.01 -23.86 4.40
CA GLU A 69 13.90 -23.03 5.22
C GLU A 69 14.44 -21.83 4.44
N ILE A 70 14.82 -22.01 3.16
CA ILE A 70 15.26 -20.90 2.30
C ILE A 70 14.15 -19.86 2.15
N ARG A 71 12.93 -20.30 1.82
CA ARG A 71 11.77 -19.41 1.69
C ARG A 71 11.45 -18.70 3.00
N LYS A 72 11.48 -19.45 4.12
CA LYS A 72 11.23 -18.90 5.46
C LYS A 72 12.25 -17.81 5.79
N LYS A 73 13.53 -18.06 5.54
CA LYS A 73 14.60 -17.08 5.71
C LYS A 73 14.33 -15.84 4.86
N GLY A 74 14.01 -15.99 3.58
CA GLY A 74 13.71 -14.86 2.70
C GLY A 74 12.54 -13.99 3.19
N LEU A 75 11.51 -14.58 3.77
CA LEU A 75 10.39 -13.83 4.36
C LEU A 75 10.75 -13.15 5.69
N THR A 76 11.61 -13.77 6.51
CA THR A 76 12.13 -13.15 7.73
C THR A 76 13.05 -11.99 7.40
N ASP A 77 14.02 -12.18 6.50
CA ASP A 77 14.93 -11.14 6.01
C ASP A 77 14.11 -9.97 5.42
N TYR A 78 13.00 -10.27 4.74
CA TYR A 78 12.09 -9.26 4.22
C TYR A 78 11.34 -8.48 5.33
N LEU A 79 10.90 -9.14 6.40
CA LEU A 79 10.33 -8.45 7.58
C LEU A 79 11.36 -7.54 8.27
N ASP A 80 12.61 -7.98 8.33
CA ASP A 80 13.70 -7.19 8.90
C ASP A 80 13.98 -5.96 8.02
N HIS A 81 14.05 -6.14 6.70
CA HIS A 81 14.18 -5.03 5.75
C HIS A 81 13.05 -4.01 5.88
N LEU A 82 11.79 -4.46 6.03
CA LEU A 82 10.67 -3.55 6.27
C LEU A 82 10.85 -2.74 7.56
N SER A 83 11.44 -3.33 8.59
CA SER A 83 11.73 -2.65 9.86
C SER A 83 12.73 -1.51 9.68
N GLU A 84 13.72 -1.69 8.79
CA GLU A 84 14.73 -0.67 8.45
C GLU A 84 14.13 0.44 7.58
N VAL A 85 13.15 0.11 6.74
CA VAL A 85 12.54 1.06 5.80
C VAL A 85 11.52 1.97 6.49
N ASP A 86 10.56 1.39 7.21
CA ASP A 86 9.50 2.10 7.94
C ASP A 86 8.77 1.11 8.89
N SER A 87 8.88 1.32 10.20
CA SER A 87 8.27 0.43 11.19
C SER A 87 6.74 0.36 11.10
N ALA A 88 6.07 1.44 10.70
CA ALA A 88 4.63 1.43 10.54
C ALA A 88 4.20 0.62 9.30
N ILE A 89 5.03 0.58 8.26
CA ILE A 89 4.83 -0.33 7.13
C ILE A 89 4.97 -1.77 7.60
N LYS A 90 6.05 -2.09 8.33
CA LYS A 90 6.26 -3.43 8.88
C LYS A 90 5.06 -3.89 9.71
N ASP A 91 4.61 -3.08 10.66
CA ASP A 91 3.51 -3.41 11.56
C ASP A 91 2.21 -3.76 10.79
N SER A 92 1.95 -3.05 9.70
CA SER A 92 0.77 -3.30 8.86
C SER A 92 0.84 -4.63 8.08
N MET A 93 2.04 -5.14 7.81
CA MET A 93 2.29 -6.33 6.99
C MET A 93 2.64 -7.57 7.80
N GLU A 94 3.05 -7.38 9.05
CA GLU A 94 3.72 -8.41 9.84
C GLU A 94 2.86 -9.66 10.00
N GLN A 95 1.57 -9.49 10.28
CA GLN A 95 0.65 -10.60 10.46
C GLN A 95 0.54 -11.49 9.20
N GLU A 96 0.41 -10.88 8.02
CA GLU A 96 0.29 -11.61 6.75
C GLU A 96 1.59 -12.34 6.40
N ILE A 97 2.73 -11.67 6.54
CA ILE A 97 4.02 -12.30 6.28
C ILE A 97 4.26 -13.45 7.27
N LYS A 98 3.93 -13.27 8.56
CA LYS A 98 4.00 -14.34 9.57
C LYS A 98 3.08 -15.52 9.23
N GLN A 99 1.90 -15.28 8.67
CA GLN A 99 1.03 -16.37 8.18
C GLN A 99 1.73 -17.17 7.08
N HIS A 100 2.34 -16.51 6.10
CA HIS A 100 3.13 -17.19 5.07
C HIS A 100 4.34 -17.93 5.65
N ILE A 101 5.03 -17.36 6.64
CA ILE A 101 6.19 -17.99 7.32
C ILE A 101 5.77 -19.29 8.02
N ASN A 102 4.62 -19.28 8.71
CA ASN A 102 4.20 -20.35 9.61
C ASN A 102 3.38 -21.47 8.95
N LEU A 103 3.28 -21.47 7.61
CA LEU A 103 2.62 -22.55 6.87
C LEU A 103 3.29 -23.90 7.13
N ALA A 104 2.55 -24.85 7.71
CA ALA A 104 3.04 -26.19 8.01
C ALA A 104 3.42 -26.98 6.75
N LYS A 105 2.61 -26.82 5.69
CA LYS A 105 2.82 -27.37 4.35
C LYS A 105 2.86 -26.22 3.36
N VAL A 106 3.89 -26.19 2.53
CA VAL A 106 4.13 -25.10 1.56
C VAL A 106 4.27 -25.73 0.20
N THR A 107 3.41 -25.33 -0.74
CA THR A 107 3.53 -25.74 -2.15
C THR A 107 4.48 -24.82 -2.92
N ARG A 108 4.90 -25.22 -4.13
CA ARG A 108 5.63 -24.32 -5.03
C ARG A 108 4.82 -23.06 -5.35
N LEU A 109 3.50 -23.17 -5.52
CA LEU A 109 2.60 -22.03 -5.71
C LEU A 109 2.62 -21.07 -4.51
N ASP A 110 2.67 -21.59 -3.28
CA ASP A 110 2.77 -20.75 -2.08
C ASP A 110 4.12 -20.02 -2.02
N ALA A 111 5.19 -20.67 -2.47
CA ALA A 111 6.53 -20.09 -2.56
C ALA A 111 6.60 -18.97 -3.61
N ILE A 112 6.01 -19.21 -4.79
CA ILE A 112 5.84 -18.21 -5.83
C ILE A 112 5.01 -17.02 -5.31
N SER A 113 3.91 -17.30 -4.60
CA SER A 113 3.08 -16.25 -4.00
C SER A 113 3.85 -15.43 -2.96
N SER A 114 4.69 -16.07 -2.13
CA SER A 114 5.58 -15.38 -1.18
C SER A 114 6.58 -14.46 -1.89
N GLU A 115 7.10 -14.87 -3.05
CA GLU A 115 8.03 -14.05 -3.83
C GLU A 115 7.32 -12.86 -4.51
N MET A 116 6.11 -13.07 -5.03
CA MET A 116 5.27 -11.98 -5.55
C MET A 116 4.95 -10.96 -4.48
N LEU A 117 4.62 -11.42 -3.27
CA LEU A 117 4.38 -10.53 -2.14
C LEU A 117 5.60 -9.62 -1.91
N ARG A 118 6.82 -10.18 -1.96
CA ARG A 118 8.08 -9.45 -1.79
C ARG A 118 8.27 -8.40 -2.89
N VAL A 119 8.21 -8.80 -4.16
CA VAL A 119 8.42 -7.91 -5.32
C VAL A 119 7.41 -6.76 -5.36
N LEU A 120 6.13 -7.04 -5.07
CA LEU A 120 5.09 -6.00 -5.04
C LEU A 120 5.30 -4.96 -3.92
N SER A 121 6.17 -5.21 -2.96
CA SER A 121 6.33 -4.35 -1.79
C SER A 121 7.11 -3.09 -2.04
N ASP A 122 8.12 -3.14 -2.92
CA ASP A 122 8.97 -1.98 -3.19
C ASP A 122 8.14 -0.84 -3.77
N GLN A 123 7.26 -1.16 -4.72
CA GLN A 123 6.32 -0.20 -5.29
C GLN A 123 5.34 0.34 -4.24
N VAL A 124 4.86 -0.52 -3.34
CA VAL A 124 3.91 -0.10 -2.30
C VAL A 124 4.57 0.82 -1.28
N ILE A 125 5.81 0.57 -0.89
CA ILE A 125 6.59 1.45 -0.02
C ILE A 125 6.75 2.84 -0.66
N GLN A 126 7.02 2.89 -1.97
CA GLN A 126 7.13 4.16 -2.70
C GLN A 126 5.78 4.89 -2.74
N ASP A 127 4.70 4.17 -3.01
CA ASP A 127 3.35 4.73 -3.05
C ASP A 127 2.94 5.28 -1.67
N GLU A 128 3.22 4.55 -0.58
CA GLU A 128 2.95 4.99 0.79
C GLU A 128 3.79 6.23 1.16
N LYS A 129 5.09 6.25 0.84
CA LYS A 129 5.94 7.43 1.05
C LYS A 129 5.44 8.65 0.28
N ALA A 130 5.05 8.47 -0.99
CA ALA A 130 4.51 9.53 -1.82
C ALA A 130 3.21 10.11 -1.25
N ILE A 131 2.33 9.26 -0.75
CA ILE A 131 1.07 9.66 -0.11
C ILE A 131 1.32 10.41 1.18
N ARG A 132 2.15 9.85 2.08
CA ARG A 132 2.51 10.50 3.34
C ARG A 132 3.06 11.91 3.08
N LYS A 133 3.96 12.05 2.10
CA LYS A 133 4.49 13.35 1.67
C LYS A 133 3.39 14.28 1.18
N GLN A 134 2.53 13.82 0.26
CA GLN A 134 1.45 14.65 -0.30
C GLN A 134 0.47 15.13 0.78
N MET A 135 0.08 14.25 1.71
CA MET A 135 -0.82 14.59 2.81
C MET A 135 -0.19 15.59 3.78
N THR A 136 1.08 15.40 4.14
CA THR A 136 1.83 16.36 4.96
C THR A 136 1.91 17.72 4.29
N THR A 137 2.17 17.78 2.98
CA THR A 137 2.19 19.06 2.22
C THR A 137 0.84 19.74 2.24
N VAL A 138 -0.25 19.06 1.86
CA VAL A 138 -1.59 19.64 1.81
C VAL A 138 -2.04 20.15 3.18
N TYR A 139 -1.72 19.41 4.24
CA TYR A 139 -2.07 19.82 5.60
C TYR A 139 -1.24 21.02 6.07
N THR A 140 0.08 21.03 5.82
CA THR A 140 0.94 22.18 6.10
C THR A 140 0.42 23.44 5.40
N GLU A 141 0.09 23.35 4.12
CA GLU A 141 -0.50 24.46 3.36
C GLU A 141 -1.81 24.95 3.98
N THR A 142 -2.66 24.02 4.43
CA THR A 142 -3.95 24.34 5.03
C THR A 142 -3.76 25.06 6.37
N LEU A 143 -2.86 24.58 7.23
CA LEU A 143 -2.52 25.23 8.50
C LEU A 143 -1.97 26.64 8.29
N LEU A 144 -0.98 26.79 7.41
CA LEU A 144 -0.38 28.10 7.12
C LEU A 144 -1.43 29.07 6.59
N ARG A 145 -2.28 28.62 5.65
CA ARG A 145 -3.36 29.45 5.12
C ARG A 145 -4.37 29.84 6.19
N ASN A 146 -4.77 28.92 7.05
CA ASN A 146 -5.70 29.22 8.15
C ASN A 146 -5.09 30.24 9.13
N LYS A 147 -3.81 30.12 9.47
CA LYS A 147 -3.09 31.12 10.27
C LYS A 147 -3.15 32.51 9.63
N TYR A 148 -2.87 32.63 8.33
CA TYR A 148 -2.97 33.90 7.62
C TYR A 148 -4.39 34.47 7.64
N GLU A 149 -5.42 33.64 7.52
CA GLU A 149 -6.81 34.08 7.59
C GLU A 149 -7.20 34.53 9.01
N PHE A 150 -6.79 33.81 10.06
CA PHE A 150 -7.00 34.25 11.44
C PHE A 150 -6.31 35.58 11.73
N LEU A 151 -5.09 35.76 11.25
CA LEU A 151 -4.36 37.02 11.40
C LEU A 151 -5.10 38.20 10.74
N LYS A 152 -5.73 38.01 9.57
CA LYS A 152 -6.58 39.03 8.94
C LYS A 152 -7.81 39.41 9.79
N LEU A 153 -8.29 38.47 10.60
CA LEU A 153 -9.38 38.69 11.56
C LEU A 153 -8.89 39.27 12.89
N GLY A 154 -7.59 39.61 13.02
CA GLY A 154 -6.99 40.10 14.25
C GLY A 154 -6.77 39.01 15.30
N VAL A 155 -6.91 37.74 14.94
CA VAL A 155 -6.70 36.59 15.83
C VAL A 155 -5.32 36.01 15.57
N GLU A 156 -4.42 36.15 16.53
CA GLU A 156 -3.14 35.45 16.49
C GLU A 156 -3.31 33.98 16.90
N THR A 157 -2.82 33.07 16.05
CA THR A 157 -2.76 31.64 16.38
C THR A 157 -1.33 31.22 16.68
N PRO A 158 -1.10 30.31 17.65
CA PRO A 158 0.22 29.76 17.92
C PRO A 158 0.83 29.10 16.67
N VAL A 159 2.15 28.99 16.64
CA VAL A 159 2.86 28.27 15.57
C VAL A 159 2.46 26.80 15.64
N TYR A 160 1.72 26.33 14.63
CA TYR A 160 1.43 24.92 14.48
C TYR A 160 2.72 24.19 14.12
N VAL A 161 3.32 23.50 15.09
CA VAL A 161 4.41 22.56 14.83
C VAL A 161 3.77 21.23 14.40
N LEU A 162 3.96 20.86 13.14
CA LEU A 162 3.61 19.51 12.68
C LEU A 162 4.57 18.53 13.34
N ASN A 163 4.10 17.89 14.40
CA ASN A 163 4.80 16.78 15.01
C ASN A 163 4.30 15.45 14.43
N GLU A 164 5.06 14.38 14.68
CA GLU A 164 4.73 13.05 14.19
C GLU A 164 3.36 12.56 14.63
N LYS A 165 2.89 12.98 15.82
CA LYS A 165 1.57 12.62 16.33
C LYS A 165 0.46 13.15 15.43
N ILE A 166 0.50 14.44 15.08
CA ILE A 166 -0.52 15.05 14.20
C ILE A 166 -0.47 14.41 12.80
N ILE A 167 0.72 14.13 12.28
CA ILE A 167 0.87 13.44 11.00
C ILE A 167 0.24 12.04 11.08
N LYS A 168 0.50 11.29 12.14
CA LYS A 168 -0.09 9.96 12.36
C LYS A 168 -1.62 10.02 12.47
N ASP A 169 -2.17 11.01 13.16
CA ASP A 169 -3.62 11.20 13.29
C ASP A 169 -4.26 11.51 11.92
N ILE A 170 -3.62 12.34 11.10
CA ILE A 170 -4.08 12.65 9.74
C ILE A 170 -4.03 11.40 8.85
N LEU A 171 -2.93 10.64 8.91
CA LEU A 171 -2.75 9.45 8.08
C LEU A 171 -3.68 8.31 8.48
N SER A 172 -4.07 8.24 9.76
CA SER A 172 -4.97 7.22 10.29
C SER A 172 -6.46 7.57 10.18
N TYR A 173 -6.80 8.82 9.86
CA TYR A 173 -8.18 9.23 9.64
C TYR A 173 -8.81 8.49 8.44
N PRO A 174 -10.07 8.02 8.55
CA PRO A 174 -10.73 7.22 7.53
C PRO A 174 -11.26 8.08 6.37
N TRP A 175 -10.35 8.65 5.57
CA TRP A 175 -10.69 9.47 4.41
C TRP A 175 -11.48 8.66 3.38
N SER A 176 -12.81 8.82 3.34
CA SER A 176 -13.75 8.01 2.53
C SER A 176 -14.03 6.59 3.09
N GLY A 177 -13.98 6.41 4.41
CA GLY A 177 -14.39 5.16 5.08
C GLY A 177 -13.27 4.18 5.43
N GLU A 178 -12.03 4.40 4.97
CA GLU A 178 -10.83 3.69 5.43
C GLU A 178 -9.60 4.60 5.30
N ASN A 179 -8.59 4.41 6.15
CA ASN A 179 -7.34 5.16 6.07
C ASN A 179 -6.49 4.73 4.86
N PHE A 180 -5.56 5.57 4.42
CA PHE A 180 -4.82 5.33 3.18
C PHE A 180 -3.88 4.13 3.25
N SER A 181 -3.16 3.95 4.35
CA SER A 181 -2.27 2.79 4.52
C SER A 181 -3.05 1.48 4.41
N ASN A 182 -4.15 1.34 5.15
CA ASN A 182 -4.98 0.12 5.09
C ASN A 182 -5.50 -0.17 3.68
N ARG A 183 -5.95 0.86 2.93
CA ARG A 183 -6.40 0.68 1.54
C ARG A 183 -5.32 0.19 0.60
N ILE A 184 -4.13 0.76 0.70
CA ILE A 184 -2.98 0.36 -0.10
C ILE A 184 -2.69 -1.12 0.14
N TRP A 185 -2.68 -1.54 1.40
CA TRP A 185 -2.44 -2.94 1.77
C TRP A 185 -3.57 -3.86 1.34
N ASN A 186 -4.82 -3.48 1.54
CA ASN A 186 -5.98 -4.25 1.09
C ASN A 186 -5.97 -4.44 -0.44
N ASN A 187 -5.58 -3.41 -1.20
CA ASN A 187 -5.45 -3.51 -2.65
C ASN A 187 -4.28 -4.40 -3.06
N LYS A 188 -3.15 -4.36 -2.34
CA LYS A 188 -2.03 -5.29 -2.55
C LYS A 188 -2.43 -6.74 -2.32
N LYS A 189 -3.16 -7.03 -1.23
CA LYS A 189 -3.69 -8.36 -0.93
C LYS A 189 -4.58 -8.89 -2.06
N LYS A 190 -5.50 -8.06 -2.55
CA LYS A 190 -6.35 -8.39 -3.71
C LYS A 190 -5.53 -8.65 -4.96
N LEU A 191 -4.52 -7.81 -5.23
CA LEU A 191 -3.62 -7.99 -6.38
C LEU A 191 -2.88 -9.33 -6.30
N LEU A 192 -2.33 -9.68 -5.13
CA LEU A 192 -1.65 -10.95 -4.91
C LEU A 192 -2.59 -12.15 -5.14
N GLN A 193 -3.83 -12.06 -4.66
CA GLN A 193 -4.85 -13.08 -4.90
C GLN A 193 -5.15 -13.26 -6.39
N VAL A 194 -5.39 -12.15 -7.12
CA VAL A 194 -5.66 -12.18 -8.56
C VAL A 194 -4.49 -12.78 -9.33
N LEU A 195 -3.25 -12.38 -9.01
CA LEU A 195 -2.05 -12.95 -9.63
C LEU A 195 -1.96 -14.47 -9.40
N ARG A 196 -2.18 -14.93 -8.16
CA ARG A 196 -2.17 -16.36 -7.82
C ARG A 196 -3.21 -17.15 -8.61
N GLU A 197 -4.43 -16.63 -8.71
CA GLU A 197 -5.52 -17.26 -9.45
C GLU A 197 -5.20 -17.35 -10.94
N GLU A 198 -4.73 -16.26 -11.55
CA GLU A 198 -4.38 -16.23 -12.97
C GLU A 198 -3.23 -17.15 -13.36
N LEU A 199 -2.21 -17.29 -12.51
CA LEU A 199 -1.11 -18.22 -12.76
C LEU A 199 -1.61 -19.65 -12.73
N THR A 200 -2.44 -19.98 -11.74
CA THR A 200 -3.02 -21.31 -11.60
C THR A 200 -3.85 -21.65 -12.84
N GLN A 201 -4.72 -20.72 -13.28
CA GLN A 201 -5.54 -20.90 -14.48
C GLN A 201 -4.68 -20.94 -15.74
N GLY A 202 -3.68 -20.07 -15.87
CA GLY A 202 -2.76 -20.07 -17.00
C GLY A 202 -1.98 -21.38 -17.14
N VAL A 203 -1.58 -21.98 -16.02
CA VAL A 203 -0.95 -23.31 -16.02
C VAL A 203 -1.92 -24.41 -16.44
N ILE A 204 -3.13 -24.43 -15.88
CA ILE A 204 -4.18 -25.40 -16.26
C ILE A 204 -4.54 -25.31 -17.74
N GLN A 205 -4.60 -24.10 -18.29
CA GLN A 205 -4.99 -23.83 -19.67
C GLN A 205 -3.84 -23.97 -20.69
N GLY A 206 -2.60 -24.22 -20.24
CA GLY A 206 -1.44 -24.22 -21.14
C GLY A 206 -1.03 -22.83 -21.64
N LEU A 207 -1.52 -21.76 -21.01
CA LEU A 207 -1.30 -20.35 -21.37
C LEU A 207 -0.19 -19.69 -20.54
N HIS A 208 0.91 -20.39 -20.26
CA HIS A 208 2.00 -19.88 -19.41
C HIS A 208 3.27 -19.69 -20.21
#